data_AF-A0A653N8S0-F1
#
_entry.id   AF-A0A653N8S0-F1
#
_cell.length_a   1.000
_cell.length_b   1.000
_cell.length_c   1.000
_cell.angle_alpha   90.00
_cell.angle_beta   90.00
_cell.angle_gamma   90.00
#
_symmetry.space_group_name_H-M   'P 1'
#
loop_
_entity.id
_entity.type
_entity.pdbx_description
1 polymer ?
#
loop_
_entity_poly.entity_id
_entity_poly.type
_entity_poly.pdbx_seq_one_letter_code
_entity_poly.pdbx_strand_id
1 'polypeptide(L)'
;MTTTNVRPKYISFDVYGTLISWDTDPTTRRLLAGRLPEEQWPTFKKVFRGYRYDEVCGDYKPYEQILQDSFDRVCKRFGIGPTEGAGAEFADAVRSFDAHEDVPVPLKLMGENYPLVALSNADDSFLEISMPKLGAEFHAVLTAEQAQAYKPRYQAFEYMLDTLNASPEDFLHISSHTRYDPMPMHDMGFRNLVLLDRGYDPVTEGYDYVAMQSLDEVNKHLGL
;
A
#
# COMPACT_ATOMS: atom_id res chain seq x y z
N MET A 1 -23.58 12.74 -16.53
CA MET A 1 -22.53 13.05 -15.55
C MET A 1 -21.43 13.73 -16.33
N THR A 2 -21.19 15.01 -16.06
CA THR A 2 -20.17 15.81 -16.73
C THR A 2 -18.80 15.23 -16.47
N THR A 3 -18.24 14.56 -17.49
CA THR A 3 -16.83 14.17 -17.56
C THR A 3 -16.01 15.46 -17.55
N THR A 4 -15.66 15.93 -16.37
CA THR A 4 -14.63 16.95 -16.21
C THR A 4 -13.32 16.26 -16.57
N ASN A 5 -12.83 16.49 -17.78
CA ASN A 5 -11.49 16.14 -18.24
C ASN A 5 -10.46 16.94 -17.44
N VAL A 6 -10.34 16.66 -16.14
CA VAL A 6 -9.26 17.20 -15.32
C VAL A 6 -8.06 16.30 -15.55
N ARG A 7 -7.03 16.82 -16.23
CA ARG A 7 -5.73 16.17 -16.32
C ARG A 7 -5.00 16.42 -14.99
N PRO A 8 -4.73 15.39 -14.17
CA PRO A 8 -4.05 15.60 -12.89
C PRO A 8 -2.62 16.09 -13.12
N LYS A 9 -2.10 16.87 -12.16
CA LYS A 9 -0.69 17.30 -12.15
C LYS A 9 0.23 16.15 -11.76
N TYR A 10 -0.22 15.28 -10.85
CA TYR A 10 0.50 14.08 -10.40
C TYR A 10 -0.40 12.85 -10.44
N ILE A 11 0.19 11.69 -10.73
CA ILE A 11 -0.45 10.41 -10.43
C ILE A 11 0.31 9.77 -9.29
N SER A 12 -0.37 9.61 -8.16
CA SER A 12 0.20 9.03 -6.94
C SER A 12 -0.26 7.59 -6.73
N PHE A 13 0.61 6.78 -6.17
CA PHE A 13 0.41 5.35 -6.00
C PHE A 13 0.73 4.89 -4.58
N ASP A 14 -0.12 4.02 -4.05
CA ASP A 14 0.34 3.00 -3.13
C ASP A 14 1.30 2.01 -3.81
N VAL A 15 2.22 1.40 -3.06
CA VAL A 15 3.24 0.51 -3.66
C VAL A 15 2.95 -0.96 -3.35
N TYR A 16 3.00 -1.36 -2.08
CA TYR A 16 2.89 -2.77 -1.69
C TYR A 16 1.43 -3.24 -1.69
N GLY A 17 1.15 -4.26 -2.49
CA GLY A 17 -0.18 -4.75 -2.82
C GLY A 17 -0.80 -4.02 -4.00
N THR A 18 -0.36 -2.81 -4.37
CA THR A 18 -0.90 -2.08 -5.53
C THR A 18 -0.05 -2.30 -6.78
N LEU A 19 1.25 -2.02 -6.69
CA LEU A 19 2.21 -2.15 -7.78
C LEU A 19 3.12 -3.37 -7.60
N ILE A 20 3.59 -3.57 -6.36
CA ILE A 20 4.35 -4.74 -5.94
C ILE A 20 3.39 -5.74 -5.31
N SER A 21 3.60 -7.03 -5.53
CA SER A 21 2.84 -8.08 -4.87
C SER A 21 2.96 -8.01 -3.35
N TRP A 22 1.92 -8.43 -2.64
CA TRP A 22 1.92 -8.50 -1.19
C TRP A 22 1.35 -9.83 -0.74
N ASP A 23 2.24 -10.79 -0.49
CA ASP A 23 1.86 -12.09 0.05
C ASP A 23 2.75 -12.50 1.22
N THR A 24 2.23 -12.28 2.42
CA THR A 24 2.91 -12.67 3.66
C THR A 24 2.57 -14.09 4.11
N ASP A 25 1.67 -14.81 3.42
CA ASP A 25 1.21 -16.13 3.86
C ASP A 25 2.35 -17.17 3.93
N PRO A 26 3.25 -17.30 2.93
CA PRO A 26 4.33 -18.28 2.98
C PRO A 26 5.24 -18.10 4.20
N THR A 27 5.66 -16.87 4.47
CA THR A 27 6.49 -16.52 5.64
C THR A 27 5.74 -16.78 6.94
N THR A 28 4.46 -16.37 7.01
CA THR A 28 3.62 -16.59 8.20
C THR A 28 3.46 -18.09 8.49
N ARG A 29 3.23 -18.93 7.47
CA ARG A 29 3.11 -20.39 7.63
C ARG A 29 4.40 -21.00 8.15
N ARG A 30 5.55 -20.56 7.63
CA ARG A 30 6.86 -21.04 8.05
C ARG A 30 7.13 -20.69 9.52
N LEU A 31 6.86 -19.44 9.93
CA LEU A 31 7.02 -18.96 11.31
C LEU A 31 6.11 -19.68 12.31
N LEU A 32 4.94 -20.16 11.86
CA LEU A 32 3.94 -20.86 12.68
C LEU A 32 3.93 -22.38 12.48
N ALA A 33 4.94 -22.95 11.82
CA ALA A 33 4.96 -24.37 11.49
C ALA A 33 4.74 -25.25 12.74
N GLY A 34 3.68 -26.06 12.72
CA GLY A 34 3.29 -26.94 13.82
C GLY A 34 2.67 -26.25 15.05
N ARG A 35 2.44 -24.92 15.00
CA ARG A 35 1.95 -24.11 16.14
C ARG A 35 0.53 -23.58 15.94
N LEU A 36 0.03 -23.58 14.71
CA LEU A 36 -1.33 -23.15 14.37
C LEU A 36 -2.04 -24.26 13.58
N PRO A 37 -3.19 -24.77 14.07
CA PRO A 37 -4.01 -25.72 13.31
C PRO A 37 -4.50 -25.12 11.99
N GLU A 38 -4.55 -25.92 10.92
CA GLU A 38 -4.94 -25.45 9.57
C GLU A 38 -6.35 -24.84 9.54
N GLU A 39 -7.28 -25.39 10.33
CA GLU A 39 -8.65 -24.88 10.47
C GLU A 39 -8.71 -23.43 11.00
N GLN A 40 -7.70 -22.99 11.75
CA GLN A 40 -7.61 -21.64 12.28
C GLN A 40 -6.94 -20.66 11.31
N TRP A 41 -6.30 -21.16 10.24
CA TRP A 41 -5.54 -20.35 9.29
C TRP A 41 -6.34 -19.17 8.70
N PRO A 42 -7.58 -19.35 8.18
CA PRO A 42 -8.33 -18.25 7.60
C PRO A 42 -8.62 -17.13 8.61
N THR A 43 -8.93 -17.50 9.85
CA THR A 43 -9.20 -16.56 10.94
C THR A 43 -7.91 -15.87 11.38
N PHE A 44 -6.81 -16.61 11.53
CA PHE A 44 -5.51 -16.06 11.89
C PHE A 44 -5.07 -15.00 10.87
N LYS A 45 -5.09 -15.33 9.57
CA LYS A 45 -4.70 -14.40 8.49
C LYS A 45 -5.52 -13.12 8.54
N LYS A 46 -6.84 -13.24 8.67
CA LYS A 46 -7.75 -12.08 8.79
C LYS A 46 -7.42 -11.21 9.99
N VAL A 47 -7.17 -11.82 11.15
CA VAL A 47 -6.87 -11.10 12.39
C VAL A 47 -5.47 -10.48 12.37
N PHE A 48 -4.47 -11.16 11.81
CA PHE A 48 -3.11 -10.64 11.65
C PHE A 48 -3.09 -9.40 10.75
N ARG A 49 -3.85 -9.43 9.65
CA ARG A 49 -4.09 -8.23 8.83
C ARG A 49 -4.64 -7.06 9.67
N GLY A 50 -5.59 -7.32 10.56
CA GLY A 50 -6.13 -6.32 11.47
C GLY A 50 -5.10 -5.75 12.45
N TYR A 51 -4.26 -6.61 13.05
CA TYR A 51 -3.18 -6.14 13.94
C TYR A 51 -2.13 -5.31 13.21
N ARG A 52 -1.76 -5.65 11.97
CA ARG A 52 -0.85 -4.82 11.16
C ARG A 52 -1.42 -3.42 10.92
N TYR A 53 -2.71 -3.34 10.59
CA TYR A 53 -3.39 -2.05 10.41
C TYR A 53 -3.43 -1.23 11.70
N ASP A 54 -3.72 -1.87 12.83
CA ASP A 54 -3.75 -1.20 14.13
C ASP A 54 -2.36 -0.68 14.53
N GLU A 55 -1.32 -1.48 14.27
CA GLU A 55 0.07 -1.14 14.62
C GLU A 55 0.59 0.09 13.89
N VAL A 56 0.22 0.27 12.61
CA VAL A 56 0.60 1.47 11.84
C VAL A 56 -0.16 2.74 12.27
N CYS A 57 -1.23 2.61 13.06
CA CYS A 57 -1.99 3.77 13.55
C CYS A 57 -1.36 4.43 14.79
N GLY A 58 -0.29 3.85 15.35
CA GLY A 58 0.47 4.40 16.47
C GLY A 58 1.58 5.37 16.06
N ASP A 59 2.50 5.63 16.99
CA ASP A 59 3.72 6.39 16.71
C ASP A 59 4.60 5.66 15.67
N TYR A 60 5.34 6.42 14.87
CA TYR A 60 6.25 5.82 13.90
C TYR A 60 7.33 4.97 14.58
N LYS A 61 7.59 3.83 13.95
CA LYS A 61 8.67 2.90 14.25
C LYS A 61 9.05 2.20 12.93
N PRO A 62 10.27 1.68 12.77
CA PRO A 62 10.67 0.99 11.54
C PRO A 62 9.72 -0.15 11.17
N TYR A 63 9.57 -0.41 9.87
CA TYR A 63 8.56 -1.35 9.39
C TYR A 63 8.78 -2.78 9.88
N GLU A 64 10.04 -3.16 10.08
CA GLU A 64 10.42 -4.42 10.72
C GLU A 64 9.80 -4.57 12.13
N GLN A 65 9.80 -3.49 12.91
CA GLN A 65 9.20 -3.47 14.25
C GLN A 65 7.66 -3.51 14.19
N ILE A 66 7.04 -2.86 13.19
CA ILE A 66 5.60 -3.01 12.92
C ILE A 66 5.24 -4.47 12.69
N LEU A 67 6.02 -5.18 11.88
CA LEU A 67 5.81 -6.58 11.55
C LEU A 67 6.03 -7.49 12.77
N GLN A 68 7.08 -7.26 13.56
CA GLN A 68 7.34 -8.00 14.80
C GLN A 68 6.19 -7.85 15.80
N ASP A 69 5.83 -6.60 16.14
CA ASP A 69 4.85 -6.33 17.19
C ASP A 69 3.45 -6.80 16.81
N SER A 70 3.03 -6.56 15.57
CA SER A 70 1.74 -7.05 15.09
C SER A 70 1.67 -8.58 15.06
N PHE A 71 2.78 -9.25 14.74
CA PHE A 71 2.87 -10.71 14.73
C PHE A 71 2.82 -11.29 16.15
N ASP A 72 3.54 -10.71 17.10
CA ASP A 72 3.50 -11.11 18.51
C ASP A 72 2.11 -10.91 19.13
N ARG A 73 1.44 -9.80 18.81
CA ARG A 73 0.07 -9.51 19.27
C ARG A 73 -0.94 -10.53 18.73
N VAL A 74 -0.86 -10.90 17.45
CA VAL A 74 -1.77 -11.93 16.91
C VAL A 74 -1.42 -13.32 17.48
N CYS A 75 -0.14 -13.68 17.60
CA CYS A 75 0.26 -14.96 18.20
C CYS A 75 -0.28 -15.10 19.62
N LYS A 76 -0.12 -14.06 20.44
CA LYS A 76 -0.67 -14.01 21.80
C LYS A 76 -2.18 -14.24 21.83
N ARG A 77 -2.94 -13.64 20.90
CA ARG A 77 -4.40 -13.83 20.81
C ARG A 77 -4.79 -15.29 20.53
N PHE A 78 -3.95 -16.03 19.80
CA PHE A 78 -4.17 -17.44 19.49
C PHE A 78 -3.50 -18.40 20.49
N GLY A 79 -2.95 -17.89 21.60
CA GLY A 79 -2.26 -18.72 22.60
C GLY A 79 -0.90 -19.27 22.13
N ILE A 80 -0.33 -18.67 21.07
CA ILE A 80 0.96 -19.04 20.51
C ILE A 80 2.03 -18.15 21.16
N GLY A 81 3.14 -18.76 21.60
CA GLY A 81 4.28 -18.01 22.15
C GLY A 81 4.87 -17.00 21.17
N PRO A 82 5.74 -16.08 21.60
CA PRO A 82 6.40 -15.14 20.69
C PRO A 82 7.31 -15.87 19.69
N THR A 83 7.68 -15.17 18.62
CA THR A 83 8.74 -15.61 17.69
C THR A 83 9.69 -14.44 17.49
N GLU A 84 10.82 -14.49 18.20
CA GLU A 84 11.89 -13.50 18.03
C GLU A 84 12.42 -13.55 16.60
N GLY A 85 12.64 -12.38 15.98
CA GLY A 85 13.13 -12.26 14.61
C GLY A 85 12.07 -12.43 13.52
N ALA A 86 10.79 -12.63 13.88
CA ALA A 86 9.70 -12.69 12.89
C ALA A 86 9.63 -11.42 12.04
N GLY A 87 9.84 -10.24 12.64
CA GLY A 87 9.90 -8.96 11.92
C GLY A 87 10.94 -8.97 10.81
N ALA A 88 12.17 -9.37 11.11
CA ALA A 88 13.27 -9.46 10.14
C ALA A 88 12.94 -10.43 8.99
N GLU A 89 12.36 -11.60 9.31
CA GLU A 89 11.97 -12.57 8.28
C GLU A 89 10.84 -12.05 7.37
N PHE A 90 9.89 -11.29 7.92
CA PHE A 90 8.90 -10.61 7.10
C PHE A 90 9.52 -9.50 6.26
N ALA A 91 10.44 -8.71 6.82
CA ALA A 91 11.12 -7.66 6.09
C ALA A 91 11.90 -8.21 4.87
N ASP A 92 12.62 -9.32 5.04
CA ASP A 92 13.32 -10.00 3.96
C ASP A 92 12.35 -10.54 2.90
N ALA A 93 11.20 -11.09 3.32
CA ALA A 93 10.17 -11.52 2.38
C ALA A 93 9.64 -10.33 1.56
N VAL A 94 9.35 -9.19 2.19
CA VAL A 94 8.86 -8.00 1.51
C VAL A 94 9.86 -7.48 0.47
N ARG A 95 11.16 -7.46 0.80
CA ARG A 95 12.22 -7.09 -0.15
C ARG A 95 12.28 -8.01 -1.38
N SER A 96 11.87 -9.27 -1.22
CA SER A 96 11.86 -10.25 -2.31
C SER A 96 10.69 -10.10 -3.27
N PHE A 97 9.58 -9.45 -2.86
CA PHE A 97 8.37 -9.35 -3.69
C PHE A 97 8.61 -8.63 -5.02
N ASP A 98 7.96 -9.13 -6.07
CA ASP A 98 8.05 -8.60 -7.43
C ASP A 98 6.81 -7.77 -7.80
N ALA A 99 6.96 -6.96 -8.85
CA ALA A 99 5.84 -6.25 -9.46
C ALA A 99 4.76 -7.24 -9.92
N HIS A 100 3.50 -6.87 -9.80
CA HIS A 100 2.43 -7.63 -10.47
C HIS A 100 2.68 -7.64 -11.98
N GLU A 101 2.39 -8.75 -12.65
CA GLU A 101 2.71 -8.92 -14.08
C GLU A 101 2.05 -7.85 -14.98
N ASP A 102 0.90 -7.34 -14.56
CA ASP A 102 0.11 -6.32 -15.26
C ASP A 102 0.58 -4.88 -14.99
N VAL A 103 1.67 -4.67 -14.24
CA VAL A 103 2.11 -3.33 -13.83
C VAL A 103 3.14 -2.70 -14.77
N PRO A 104 4.29 -3.33 -15.10
CA PRO A 104 5.40 -2.59 -15.69
C PRO A 104 5.10 -1.90 -17.02
N VAL A 105 4.37 -2.57 -17.92
CA VAL A 105 4.05 -2.02 -19.25
C VAL A 105 3.10 -0.82 -19.16
N PRO A 106 1.90 -0.92 -18.56
CA PRO A 106 0.99 0.22 -18.47
C PRO A 106 1.49 1.33 -17.54
N LEU A 107 2.24 1.00 -16.48
CA LEU A 107 2.83 2.01 -15.61
C LEU A 107 3.88 2.85 -16.34
N LYS A 108 4.70 2.22 -17.20
CA LYS A 108 5.66 2.94 -18.03
C LYS A 108 4.96 3.93 -18.97
N LEU A 109 3.91 3.50 -19.68
CA LEU A 109 3.12 4.39 -20.53
C LEU A 109 2.54 5.58 -19.73
N MET A 110 2.08 5.32 -18.51
CA MET A 110 1.58 6.36 -17.62
C MET A 110 2.69 7.36 -17.23
N GLY A 111 3.88 6.86 -16.88
CA GLY A 111 5.04 7.68 -16.52
C GLY A 111 5.63 8.50 -17.67
N GLU A 112 5.44 8.07 -18.91
CA GLU A 112 5.79 8.87 -20.10
C GLU A 112 4.88 10.09 -20.28
N ASN A 113 3.71 10.12 -19.61
CA ASN A 113 2.67 11.14 -19.79
C ASN A 113 2.37 11.96 -18.53
N TYR A 114 2.73 11.46 -17.35
CA TYR A 114 2.42 12.05 -16.04
C TYR A 114 3.59 11.89 -15.07
N PRO A 115 3.87 12.90 -14.22
CA PRO A 115 4.81 12.73 -13.10
C PRO A 115 4.24 11.75 -12.08
N LEU A 116 4.90 10.60 -11.92
CA LEU A 116 4.48 9.55 -10.99
C LEU A 116 5.03 9.79 -9.58
N VAL A 117 4.19 9.58 -8.57
CA VAL A 117 4.57 9.70 -7.16
C VAL A 117 4.28 8.39 -6.43
N ALA A 118 5.25 7.84 -5.72
CA ALA A 118 5.02 6.71 -4.82
C ALA A 118 4.80 7.26 -3.41
N LEU A 119 3.75 6.80 -2.73
CA LEU A 119 3.47 7.07 -1.32
C LEU A 119 3.27 5.74 -0.59
N SER A 120 4.29 5.29 0.15
CA SER A 120 4.36 3.92 0.67
C SER A 120 4.55 3.83 2.18
N ASN A 121 3.90 2.83 2.79
CA ASN A 121 4.09 2.44 4.20
C ASN A 121 5.34 1.59 4.43
N ALA A 122 6.39 1.77 3.64
CA ALA A 122 7.65 1.06 3.79
C ALA A 122 8.78 2.03 4.17
N ASP A 123 9.89 1.48 4.63
CA ASP A 123 11.12 2.25 4.87
C ASP A 123 11.91 2.40 3.55
N ASP A 124 12.80 3.39 3.48
CA ASP A 124 13.51 3.75 2.23
C ASP A 124 14.27 2.56 1.63
N SER A 125 14.93 1.77 2.49
CA SER A 125 15.70 0.58 2.10
C SER A 125 14.88 -0.51 1.37
N PHE A 126 13.57 -0.53 1.54
CA PHE A 126 12.68 -1.48 0.88
C PHE A 126 12.38 -1.00 -0.55
N LEU A 127 12.11 0.30 -0.70
CA LEU A 127 11.79 0.89 -1.99
C LEU A 127 13.00 1.01 -2.90
N GLU A 128 14.22 1.18 -2.36
CA GLU A 128 15.46 1.09 -3.15
C GLU A 128 15.56 -0.23 -3.95
N ILE A 129 15.00 -1.32 -3.41
CA ILE A 129 15.00 -2.64 -4.03
C ILE A 129 13.76 -2.86 -4.91
N SER A 130 12.58 -2.44 -4.45
CA SER A 130 11.32 -2.72 -5.14
C SER A 130 11.03 -1.80 -6.31
N MET A 131 11.37 -0.51 -6.22
CA MET A 131 11.03 0.48 -7.27
C MET A 131 11.68 0.17 -8.63
N PRO A 132 12.94 -0.29 -8.73
CA PRO A 132 13.54 -0.68 -10.02
C PRO A 132 12.78 -1.78 -10.76
N LYS A 133 11.98 -2.60 -10.06
CA LYS A 133 11.18 -3.68 -10.65
C LYS A 133 9.94 -3.17 -11.42
N LEU A 134 9.55 -1.91 -11.21
CA LEU A 134 8.32 -1.34 -11.75
C LEU A 134 8.45 -0.86 -13.21
N GLY A 135 9.67 -0.69 -13.72
CA GLY A 135 9.91 -0.33 -15.13
C GLY A 135 9.48 1.09 -15.53
N ALA A 136 9.17 1.96 -14.57
CA ALA A 136 8.80 3.36 -14.78
C ALA A 136 9.63 4.29 -13.87
N GLU A 137 9.90 5.50 -14.35
CA GLU A 137 10.54 6.54 -13.54
C GLU A 137 9.52 7.24 -12.66
N PHE A 138 9.88 7.44 -11.39
CA PHE A 138 9.05 8.18 -10.43
C PHE A 138 9.63 9.56 -10.22
N HIS A 139 8.77 10.57 -10.31
CA HIS A 139 9.10 11.95 -9.98
C HIS A 139 9.46 12.10 -8.50
N ALA A 140 8.77 11.37 -7.61
CA ALA A 140 9.06 11.33 -6.19
C ALA A 140 8.72 9.96 -5.59
N VAL A 141 9.50 9.55 -4.60
CA VAL A 141 9.27 8.34 -3.79
C VAL A 141 9.24 8.76 -2.33
N LEU A 142 8.05 8.71 -1.74
CA LEU A 142 7.77 9.21 -0.40
C LEU A 142 7.40 8.04 0.52
N THR A 143 8.08 7.95 1.64
CA THR A 143 7.97 6.82 2.57
C THR A 143 7.40 7.23 3.92
N ALA A 144 6.89 6.24 4.65
CA ALA A 144 6.49 6.43 6.04
C ALA A 144 7.67 6.80 6.93
N GLU A 145 8.88 6.32 6.60
CA GLU A 145 10.12 6.72 7.27
C GLU A 145 10.38 8.22 7.10
N GLN A 146 10.31 8.76 5.88
CA GLN A 146 10.50 10.19 5.67
C GLN A 146 9.39 11.03 6.33
N ALA A 147 8.14 10.58 6.22
CA ALA A 147 7.00 11.27 6.82
C ALA A 147 6.95 11.15 8.35
N GLN A 148 7.71 10.23 8.94
CA GLN A 148 7.60 9.82 10.35
C GLN A 148 6.15 9.46 10.74
N ALA A 149 5.41 8.86 9.80
CA ALA A 149 4.04 8.41 9.98
C ALA A 149 3.63 7.45 8.86
N TYR A 150 2.85 6.42 9.21
CA TYR A 150 2.24 5.52 8.24
C TYR A 150 0.85 5.99 7.83
N LYS A 151 0.48 5.79 6.57
CA LYS A 151 -0.93 5.76 6.13
C LYS A 151 -1.68 4.74 6.99
N PRO A 152 -2.90 5.01 7.48
CA PRO A 152 -3.81 6.09 7.07
C PRO A 152 -3.65 7.40 7.87
N ARG A 153 -2.57 7.58 8.66
CA ARG A 153 -2.37 8.81 9.42
C ARG A 153 -2.21 9.98 8.45
N TYR A 154 -2.97 11.05 8.69
CA TYR A 154 -3.02 12.19 7.78
C TYR A 154 -1.66 12.84 7.51
N GLN A 155 -0.77 12.80 8.50
CA GLN A 155 0.62 13.26 8.39
C GLN A 155 1.37 12.69 7.17
N ALA A 156 1.11 11.44 6.75
CA ALA A 156 1.74 10.86 5.57
C ALA A 156 1.28 11.56 4.27
N PHE A 157 0.01 11.93 4.19
CA PHE A 157 -0.54 12.66 3.04
C PHE A 157 -0.18 14.15 3.08
N GLU A 158 -0.19 14.77 4.27
CA GLU A 158 0.28 16.14 4.47
C GLU A 158 1.75 16.28 4.05
N TYR A 159 2.60 15.34 4.45
CA TYR A 159 3.99 15.27 3.99
C TYR A 159 4.11 15.24 2.46
N MET A 160 3.26 14.45 1.78
CA MET A 160 3.23 14.42 0.31
C MET A 160 2.82 15.77 -0.30
N LEU A 161 1.77 16.39 0.22
CA LEU A 161 1.27 17.67 -0.26
C LEU A 161 2.33 18.78 -0.06
N ASP A 162 2.94 18.85 1.11
CA ASP A 162 3.97 19.83 1.45
C ASP A 162 5.23 19.64 0.60
N THR A 163 5.70 18.40 0.45
CA THR A 163 6.90 18.06 -0.33
C THR A 163 6.77 18.46 -1.80
N LEU A 164 5.57 18.26 -2.37
CA LEU A 164 5.30 18.55 -3.77
C LEU A 164 4.74 19.96 -4.00
N ASN A 165 4.55 20.75 -2.93
CA ASN A 165 3.84 22.03 -2.95
C ASN A 165 2.56 21.93 -3.80
N ALA A 166 1.70 21.00 -3.39
CA ALA A 166 0.53 20.56 -4.14
C ALA A 166 -0.73 20.55 -3.26
N SER A 167 -1.87 20.45 -3.91
CA SER A 167 -3.21 20.42 -3.31
C SER A 167 -3.91 19.09 -3.64
N PRO A 168 -4.91 18.64 -2.86
CA PRO A 168 -5.62 17.39 -3.14
C PRO A 168 -6.16 17.26 -4.57
N GLU A 169 -6.61 18.36 -5.19
CA GLU A 169 -7.11 18.39 -6.56
C GLU A 169 -6.04 18.17 -7.64
N ASP A 170 -4.75 18.29 -7.30
CA ASP A 170 -3.63 18.06 -8.21
C ASP A 170 -3.39 16.58 -8.51
N PHE A 171 -3.99 15.67 -7.73
CA PHE A 171 -3.70 14.24 -7.77
C PHE A 171 -4.83 13.44 -8.40
N LEU A 172 -4.44 12.41 -9.16
CA LEU A 172 -5.14 11.13 -9.21
C LEU A 172 -4.39 10.17 -8.29
N HIS A 173 -5.06 9.54 -7.33
CA HIS A 173 -4.45 8.53 -6.46
C HIS A 173 -4.96 7.13 -6.78
N ILE A 174 -4.05 6.16 -6.87
CA ILE A 174 -4.35 4.76 -7.21
C ILE A 174 -3.80 3.85 -6.09
N SER A 175 -4.68 3.06 -5.48
CA SER A 175 -4.31 2.12 -4.41
C SER A 175 -5.23 0.91 -4.44
N SER A 176 -4.77 -0.25 -3.95
CA SER A 176 -5.57 -1.46 -3.76
C SER A 176 -6.12 -1.61 -2.33
N HIS A 177 -5.88 -0.61 -1.47
CA HIS A 177 -6.15 -0.68 -0.03
C HIS A 177 -7.02 0.49 0.47
N THR A 178 -8.34 0.31 0.45
CA THR A 178 -9.32 1.37 0.75
C THR A 178 -9.09 2.08 2.09
N ARG A 179 -8.81 1.30 3.15
CA ARG A 179 -8.65 1.81 4.52
C ARG A 179 -7.33 2.53 4.76
N TYR A 180 -6.33 2.27 3.93
CA TYR A 180 -5.02 2.91 4.05
C TYR A 180 -5.00 4.22 3.27
N ASP A 181 -5.65 4.28 2.10
CA ASP A 181 -5.49 5.38 1.15
C ASP A 181 -6.82 6.04 0.72
N PRO A 182 -7.70 5.45 -0.12
CA PRO A 182 -8.90 6.16 -0.59
C PRO A 182 -9.77 6.76 0.50
N MET A 183 -10.04 6.05 1.60
CA MET A 183 -10.91 6.54 2.67
C MET A 183 -10.32 7.78 3.37
N PRO A 184 -9.10 7.74 3.95
CA PRO A 184 -8.52 8.92 4.59
C PRO A 184 -8.26 10.06 3.59
N MET A 185 -7.86 9.75 2.34
CA MET A 185 -7.68 10.80 1.33
C MET A 185 -9.00 11.47 0.93
N HIS A 186 -10.10 10.71 0.85
CA HIS A 186 -11.43 11.29 0.63
C HIS A 186 -11.81 12.25 1.75
N ASP A 187 -11.61 11.86 3.02
CA ASP A 187 -11.85 12.72 4.19
C ASP A 187 -11.02 14.01 4.14
N MET A 188 -9.80 13.94 3.61
CA MET A 188 -8.88 15.07 3.43
C MET A 188 -9.18 15.93 2.19
N GLY A 189 -10.20 15.59 1.40
CA GLY A 189 -10.63 16.42 0.26
C GLY A 189 -10.13 15.96 -1.11
N PHE A 190 -9.40 14.84 -1.22
CA PHE A 190 -9.05 14.26 -2.52
C PHE A 190 -10.31 13.73 -3.21
N ARG A 191 -10.41 13.93 -4.53
CA ARG A 191 -11.61 13.55 -5.31
C ARG A 191 -11.35 12.62 -6.49
N ASN A 192 -10.13 12.59 -7.01
CA ASN A 192 -9.77 11.66 -8.08
C ASN A 192 -9.09 10.43 -7.47
N LEU A 193 -9.90 9.50 -6.98
CA LEU A 193 -9.44 8.31 -6.28
C LEU A 193 -9.81 7.06 -7.09
N VAL A 194 -8.84 6.17 -7.30
CA VAL A 194 -9.02 4.89 -7.96
C VAL A 194 -8.67 3.77 -6.98
N LEU A 195 -9.61 2.85 -6.79
CA LEU A 195 -9.33 1.56 -6.18
C LEU A 195 -8.89 0.59 -7.29
N LEU A 196 -7.62 0.24 -7.33
CA LEU A 196 -7.13 -0.83 -8.19
C LEU A 196 -7.48 -2.17 -7.52
N ASP A 197 -8.58 -2.78 -7.95
CA ASP A 197 -9.16 -3.95 -7.28
C ASP A 197 -8.30 -5.19 -7.49
N ARG A 198 -7.50 -5.50 -6.47
CA ARG A 198 -6.72 -6.75 -6.38
C ARG A 198 -7.32 -7.75 -5.38
N GLY A 199 -8.53 -7.51 -4.89
CA GLY A 199 -9.20 -8.37 -3.90
C GLY A 199 -8.63 -8.30 -2.47
N TYR A 200 -7.79 -7.31 -2.14
CA TYR A 200 -7.24 -7.14 -0.78
C TYR A 200 -8.26 -6.53 0.19
N ASP A 201 -9.13 -5.65 -0.31
CA ASP A 201 -10.15 -4.95 0.46
C ASP A 201 -11.51 -5.00 -0.25
N PRO A 202 -12.61 -4.93 0.53
CA PRO A 202 -13.93 -4.83 -0.07
C PRO A 202 -14.11 -3.48 -0.77
N VAL A 203 -14.74 -3.51 -1.94
CA VAL A 203 -15.32 -2.31 -2.58
C VAL A 203 -16.50 -1.85 -1.73
N THR A 204 -16.46 -0.61 -1.27
CA THR A 204 -17.42 0.01 -0.35
C THR A 204 -17.96 1.31 -0.93
N GLU A 205 -19.22 1.60 -0.66
CA GLU A 205 -19.85 2.86 -1.06
C GLU A 205 -19.50 3.99 -0.06
N GLY A 206 -19.64 5.25 -0.49
CA GLY A 206 -19.59 6.42 0.39
C GLY A 206 -18.27 7.22 0.42
N TYR A 207 -17.23 6.77 -0.29
CA TYR A 207 -15.92 7.46 -0.38
C TYR A 207 -15.51 7.83 -1.81
N ASP A 208 -16.48 7.84 -2.74
CA ASP A 208 -16.37 8.36 -4.11
C ASP A 208 -15.17 7.92 -4.98
N TYR A 209 -14.47 6.85 -4.59
CA TYR A 209 -13.43 6.25 -5.45
C TYR A 209 -14.06 5.37 -6.53
N VAL A 210 -13.36 5.26 -7.66
CA VAL A 210 -13.76 4.40 -8.77
C VAL A 210 -12.94 3.11 -8.73
N ALA A 211 -13.61 1.96 -8.66
CA ALA A 211 -12.93 0.68 -8.76
C ALA A 211 -12.56 0.38 -10.23
N MET A 212 -11.30 0.00 -10.47
CA MET A 212 -10.78 -0.43 -11.77
C MET A 212 -9.96 -1.71 -11.59
N GLN A 213 -9.91 -2.54 -12.63
CA GLN A 213 -9.32 -3.89 -12.56
C GLN A 213 -7.85 -3.93 -12.99
N SER A 214 -7.37 -2.92 -13.72
CA SER A 214 -5.98 -2.87 -14.19
C SER A 214 -5.50 -1.45 -14.47
N LEU A 215 -4.17 -1.26 -14.53
CA LEU A 215 -3.60 0.01 -14.97
C LEU A 215 -3.90 0.34 -16.44
N ASP A 216 -4.12 -0.68 -17.30
CA ASP A 216 -4.60 -0.46 -18.67
C ASP A 216 -5.99 0.19 -18.70
N GLU A 217 -6.87 -0.20 -17.78
CA GLU A 217 -8.18 0.45 -17.63
C GLU A 217 -8.01 1.90 -17.20
N VAL A 218 -7.14 2.18 -16.24
CA VAL A 218 -6.82 3.56 -15.82
C VAL A 218 -6.26 4.37 -16.99
N ASN A 219 -5.32 3.81 -17.75
CA ASN A 219 -4.72 4.46 -18.93
C ASN A 219 -5.79 4.84 -19.97
N LYS A 220 -6.74 3.94 -20.26
CA LYS A 220 -7.86 4.25 -21.17
C LYS A 220 -8.72 5.40 -20.66
N HIS A 221 -8.98 5.47 -19.36
CA HIS A 221 -9.71 6.59 -18.75
C HIS A 221 -8.94 7.92 -18.82
N LEU A 222 -7.61 7.85 -18.78
CA LEU A 222 -6.71 8.99 -18.99
C LEU A 222 -6.49 9.36 -20.46
N GLY A 223 -7.01 8.57 -21.40
CA GLY A 223 -6.85 8.78 -22.84
C GLY A 223 -5.45 8.42 -23.36
N LEU A 224 -4.76 7.48 -22.70
CA LEU A 224 -3.46 6.94 -23.10
C LEU A 224 -3.60 5.69 -23.98
#